data_AF-A0A1G7NW53-F1
#
_entry.id   AF-A0A1G7NW53-F1
#
_cell.length_a   1.000
_cell.length_b   1.000
_cell.length_c   1.000
_cell.angle_alpha   90.00
_cell.angle_beta   90.00
_cell.angle_gamma   90.00
#
_symmetry.space_group_name_H-M   'P 1'
#
loop_
_entity.id
_entity.type
_entity.pdbx_description
1 polymer ?
#
loop_
_entity_poly.entity_id
_entity_poly.type
_entity_poly.pdbx_seq_one_letter_code
_entity_poly.pdbx_strand_id
1 'polypeptide(L)'
;MDELKKAYELLGLPENASREEVEKAFDIELRKSRSRQNTNSTEASGESEFDQKLKAYKLITGHEDRQKIETMSRERFEKWGKHAGTAQKLDDFFRIYKSRVIIGVLAAIILIVGLTTYLNHREEQQRLASLPPIDLSMMFIGNFTSDPKYENEEALGFAMAEPFPEWSRFETTITYLPSKTENMTSADLAYQQKAMALLSTEEPDIYILDQASFDWLSDGGILENLDTEYNDQLKTLITNDSDVKKAQTKEDTQPHVYGIRVADTTLAGQLPVAKEDMIISLRIGSSENKNKAIQFIKHFFE
;
A
#
# COMPACT_ATOMS: atom_id res chain seq x y z
N MET A 1 47.35 29.52 -27.87
CA MET A 1 47.26 30.46 -29.02
C MET A 1 48.40 30.23 -29.99
N ASP A 2 49.66 30.27 -29.54
CA ASP A 2 50.83 30.08 -30.43
C ASP A 2 50.89 28.67 -31.08
N GLU A 3 50.50 27.62 -30.35
CA GLU A 3 50.45 26.24 -30.87
C GLU A 3 49.36 26.02 -31.92
N LEU A 4 48.25 26.75 -31.83
CA LEU A 4 47.13 26.65 -32.77
C LEU A 4 47.47 27.32 -34.10
N LYS A 5 48.11 28.49 -34.05
CA LYS A 5 48.66 29.17 -35.23
C LYS A 5 49.67 28.29 -35.96
N LYS A 6 50.61 27.70 -35.23
CA LYS A 6 51.58 26.73 -35.76
C LYS A 6 50.92 25.51 -36.39
N ALA A 7 49.80 25.04 -35.84
CA ALA A 7 49.05 23.93 -36.42
C ALA A 7 48.39 24.29 -37.77
N TYR A 8 47.84 25.50 -37.92
CA TYR A 8 47.30 25.98 -39.20
C TYR A 8 48.42 26.15 -40.24
N GLU A 9 49.55 26.75 -39.85
CA GLU A 9 50.72 26.90 -40.71
C GLU A 9 51.28 25.55 -41.18
N LEU A 10 51.31 24.54 -40.30
CA LEU A 10 51.81 23.20 -40.60
C LEU A 10 50.89 22.43 -41.58
N LEU A 11 49.60 22.80 -41.66
CA LEU A 11 48.67 22.32 -42.69
C LEU A 11 48.63 23.22 -43.94
N GLY A 12 49.42 24.31 -43.97
CA GLY A 12 49.45 25.25 -45.09
C GLY A 12 48.18 26.08 -45.23
N LEU A 13 47.46 26.29 -44.12
CA LEU A 13 46.19 27.00 -44.08
C LEU A 13 46.31 28.34 -43.35
N PRO A 14 45.53 29.36 -43.72
CA PRO A 14 45.44 30.59 -42.94
C PRO A 14 44.76 30.32 -41.59
N GLU A 15 45.06 31.14 -40.58
CA GLU A 15 44.56 30.98 -39.19
C GLU A 15 43.02 31.02 -39.07
N ASN A 16 42.32 31.50 -40.10
CA ASN A 16 40.86 31.62 -40.18
C ASN A 16 40.24 30.61 -41.16
N ALA A 17 40.97 29.58 -41.59
CA ALA A 17 40.45 28.57 -42.49
C ALA A 17 39.22 27.89 -41.89
N SER A 18 38.20 27.67 -42.72
CA SER A 18 36.98 26.98 -42.33
C SER A 18 37.25 25.49 -42.06
N ARG A 19 36.37 24.86 -41.27
CA ARG A 19 36.45 23.42 -40.97
C ARG A 19 36.51 22.57 -42.23
N GLU A 20 35.72 22.91 -43.24
CA GLU A 20 35.70 22.20 -44.53
C GLU A 20 37.06 22.30 -45.25
N GLU A 21 37.74 23.45 -45.14
CA GLU A 21 39.08 23.64 -45.71
C GLU A 21 40.15 22.85 -44.94
N VAL A 22 40.03 22.78 -43.61
CA VAL A 22 40.91 21.96 -42.75
C VAL A 22 40.76 20.48 -43.04
N GLU A 23 39.52 19.99 -43.18
CA GLU A 23 39.21 18.60 -43.53
C GLU A 23 39.71 18.26 -44.95
N LYS A 24 39.48 19.16 -45.92
CA LYS A 24 39.94 18.97 -47.31
C LYS A 24 41.47 18.97 -47.44
N ALA A 25 42.17 19.83 -46.70
CA ALA A 25 43.63 19.85 -46.68
C ALA A 25 44.20 18.57 -46.08
N PHE A 26 43.60 18.09 -44.98
CA PHE A 26 44.00 16.84 -44.35
C PHE A 26 43.70 15.61 -45.22
N ASP A 27 42.58 15.59 -45.94
CA ASP A 27 42.24 14.52 -46.90
C ASP A 27 43.27 14.38 -48.03
N ILE A 28 43.77 15.51 -48.54
CA ILE A 28 44.84 15.53 -49.55
C ILE A 28 46.11 14.92 -48.95
N GLU A 29 46.44 15.26 -47.71
CA GLU A 29 47.61 14.71 -47.01
C GLU A 29 47.48 13.21 -46.73
N LEU A 30 46.29 12.76 -46.33
CA LEU A 30 45.98 11.35 -46.11
C LEU A 30 46.14 10.52 -47.39
N ARG A 31 45.68 11.05 -48.54
CA ARG A 31 45.86 10.40 -49.85
C ARG A 31 47.32 10.34 -50.26
N LYS A 32 48.09 11.42 -50.05
CA LYS A 32 49.53 11.46 -50.32
C LYS A 32 50.32 10.46 -49.47
N SER A 33 49.99 10.37 -48.18
CA SER A 33 50.60 9.43 -47.24
C SER A 33 50.35 7.97 -47.64
N ARG A 34 49.09 7.60 -47.94
CA ARG A 34 48.73 6.26 -48.42
C ARG A 34 49.43 5.88 -49.73
N SER A 35 49.61 6.83 -50.65
CA SER A 35 50.33 6.61 -51.90
C SER A 35 51.83 6.38 -51.70
N ARG A 36 52.45 7.02 -50.70
CA ARG A 36 53.88 6.88 -50.37
C ARG A 36 54.18 5.60 -49.59
N GLN A 37 53.24 5.14 -48.76
CA GLN A 37 53.37 3.91 -47.98
C GLN A 37 53.41 2.65 -48.86
N ASN A 38 52.79 2.68 -50.05
CA ASN A 38 52.86 1.58 -51.03
C ASN A 38 54.21 1.47 -51.75
N THR A 39 55.12 2.44 -51.62
CA THR A 39 56.38 2.48 -52.38
C THR A 39 57.64 2.26 -51.53
N ASN A 40 57.58 2.47 -50.21
CA ASN A 40 58.74 2.34 -49.32
C ASN A 40 58.34 1.68 -47.99
N SER A 41 58.48 0.36 -47.93
CA SER A 41 58.46 -0.40 -46.68
C SER A 41 59.86 -0.49 -46.09
N THR A 42 60.34 0.57 -45.42
CA THR A 42 61.44 0.45 -44.45
C THR A 42 61.35 1.58 -43.42
N GLU A 43 61.52 1.18 -42.17
CA GLU A 43 61.43 1.90 -40.91
C GLU A 43 62.01 3.33 -40.93
N ALA A 44 61.21 4.30 -40.47
CA ALA A 44 61.70 5.59 -40.01
C ALA A 44 61.24 5.81 -38.57
N SER A 45 62.15 5.58 -37.63
CA SER A 45 62.02 5.86 -36.19
C SER A 45 62.13 7.37 -35.91
N GLY A 46 61.28 8.16 -36.55
CA GLY A 46 61.14 9.60 -36.37
C GLY A 46 59.70 10.00 -36.67
N GLU A 47 59.20 11.04 -36.00
CA GLU A 47 57.84 11.54 -36.21
C GLU A 47 57.64 11.91 -37.68
N SER A 48 56.80 11.17 -38.41
CA SER A 48 56.59 11.39 -39.83
C SER A 48 55.99 12.77 -40.05
N GLU A 49 56.27 13.42 -41.18
CA GLU A 49 55.61 14.65 -41.60
C GLU A 49 54.07 14.51 -41.53
N PHE A 50 53.58 13.29 -41.81
CA PHE A 50 52.18 12.92 -41.66
C PHE A 50 51.70 12.92 -40.20
N ASP A 51 52.51 12.43 -39.26
CA ASP A 51 52.15 12.39 -37.84
C ASP A 51 52.06 13.80 -37.24
N GLN A 52 52.96 14.70 -37.67
CA GLN A 52 52.92 16.12 -37.28
C GLN A 52 51.66 16.80 -37.83
N LYS A 53 51.30 16.55 -39.09
CA LYS A 53 50.06 17.07 -39.69
C LYS A 53 48.80 16.47 -39.07
N LEU A 54 48.83 15.20 -38.67
CA LEU A 54 47.74 14.56 -37.92
C LEU A 54 47.56 15.19 -36.53
N LYS A 55 48.66 15.51 -35.83
CA LYS A 55 48.60 16.23 -34.54
C LYS A 55 48.05 17.64 -34.72
N ALA A 56 48.49 18.37 -35.73
CA ALA A 56 47.97 19.70 -36.06
C ALA A 56 46.47 19.67 -36.39
N TYR A 57 46.04 18.72 -37.21
CA TYR A 57 44.62 18.50 -37.53
C TYR A 57 43.79 18.21 -36.26
N LYS A 58 44.24 17.29 -35.40
CA LYS A 58 43.55 16.96 -34.13
C LYS A 58 43.49 18.16 -33.19
N LEU A 59 44.53 19.00 -33.15
CA LEU A 59 44.57 20.18 -32.32
C LEU A 59 43.56 21.24 -32.78
N ILE A 60 43.51 21.50 -34.08
CA ILE A 60 42.58 22.46 -34.69
C ILE A 60 41.14 21.99 -34.49
N THR A 61 40.82 20.79 -34.95
CA THR A 61 39.47 20.23 -34.86
C THR A 61 39.00 20.08 -33.42
N GLY A 62 39.88 19.62 -32.52
CA GLY A 62 39.57 19.52 -31.08
C GLY A 62 39.30 20.88 -30.42
N HIS A 63 40.00 21.94 -30.84
CA HIS A 63 39.75 23.29 -30.34
C HIS A 63 38.42 23.85 -30.86
N GLU A 64 38.11 23.68 -32.15
CA GLU A 64 36.82 24.08 -32.73
C GLU A 64 35.65 23.32 -32.11
N ASP A 65 35.77 22.01 -31.93
CA ASP A 65 34.74 21.18 -31.29
C ASP A 65 34.51 21.61 -29.84
N ARG A 66 35.57 21.93 -29.11
CA ARG A 66 35.47 22.46 -27.74
C ARG A 66 34.74 23.81 -27.71
N GLN A 67 35.04 24.71 -28.64
CA GLN A 67 34.34 26.00 -28.74
C GLN A 67 32.87 25.84 -29.12
N LYS A 68 32.54 24.93 -30.04
CA LYS A 68 31.14 24.60 -30.39
C LYS A 68 30.37 24.00 -29.21
N ILE A 69 30.99 23.09 -28.45
CA ILE A 69 30.37 22.51 -27.26
C ILE A 69 30.15 23.57 -26.18
N GLU A 70 31.12 24.46 -25.96
CA GLU A 70 31.01 25.54 -24.98
C GLU A 70 29.93 26.56 -25.36
N THR A 71 29.84 26.95 -26.63
CA THR A 71 28.78 27.86 -27.13
C THR A 71 27.39 27.23 -27.01
N MET A 72 27.21 26.00 -27.49
CA MET A 72 25.95 25.27 -27.33
C MET A 72 25.56 25.06 -25.86
N SER A 73 26.54 24.84 -24.98
CA SER A 73 26.27 24.73 -23.54
C SER A 73 25.81 26.06 -22.93
N ARG A 74 26.43 27.18 -23.32
CA ARG A 74 26.04 28.53 -22.87
C ARG A 74 24.63 28.86 -23.33
N GLU A 75 24.30 28.65 -24.59
CA GLU A 75 22.95 28.88 -25.14
C GLU A 75 21.89 28.02 -24.43
N ARG A 76 22.20 26.74 -24.15
CA ARG A 76 21.28 25.84 -23.46
C ARG A 76 20.97 26.29 -22.03
N PHE A 77 21.99 26.79 -21.31
CA PHE A 77 21.86 27.17 -19.90
C PHE A 77 21.70 28.68 -19.67
N GLU A 78 21.66 29.50 -20.73
CA GLU A 78 21.47 30.97 -20.67
C GLU A 78 20.19 31.35 -19.92
N LYS A 79 19.14 30.55 -20.09
CA LYS A 79 17.84 30.69 -19.39
C LYS A 79 17.96 30.67 -17.86
N TRP A 80 19.04 30.11 -17.31
CA TRP A 80 19.28 29.98 -15.88
C TRP A 80 20.14 31.11 -15.31
N GLY A 81 20.55 32.09 -16.13
CA GLY A 81 21.24 33.31 -15.72
C GLY A 81 22.43 33.06 -14.79
N LYS A 82 22.39 33.60 -13.57
CA LYS A 82 23.45 33.45 -12.54
C LYS A 82 23.67 32.01 -12.08
N HIS A 83 22.72 31.11 -12.35
CA HIS A 83 22.78 29.69 -11.97
C HIS A 83 23.12 28.77 -13.14
N ALA A 84 23.46 29.31 -14.31
CA ALA A 84 23.81 28.51 -15.49
C ALA A 84 24.90 27.47 -15.21
N GLY A 85 25.93 27.82 -14.44
CA GLY A 85 26.99 26.88 -14.04
C GLY A 85 26.53 25.78 -13.08
N THR A 86 25.55 26.06 -12.20
CA THR A 86 24.99 25.06 -11.29
C THR A 86 24.02 24.14 -12.03
N ALA A 87 23.21 24.70 -12.96
CA ALA A 87 22.29 23.95 -13.81
C ALA A 87 23.04 22.97 -14.73
N GLN A 88 24.14 23.42 -15.34
CA GLN A 88 25.00 22.55 -16.15
C GLN A 88 25.58 21.39 -15.34
N LYS A 89 26.08 21.66 -14.13
CA LYS A 89 26.62 20.61 -13.23
C LYS A 89 25.57 19.62 -12.76
N LEU A 90 24.35 20.09 -12.48
CA LEU A 90 23.23 19.23 -12.12
C LEU A 90 22.79 18.36 -13.30
N ASP A 91 22.66 18.94 -14.50
CA ASP A 91 22.33 18.19 -15.72
C ASP A 91 23.38 17.11 -16.01
N ASP A 92 24.67 17.45 -15.89
CA ASP A 92 25.77 16.51 -16.01
C ASP A 92 25.72 15.41 -14.93
N PHE A 93 25.42 15.78 -13.68
CA PHE A 93 25.27 14.83 -12.58
C PHE A 93 24.11 13.85 -12.82
N PHE A 94 22.91 14.34 -13.18
CA PHE A 94 21.78 13.48 -13.49
C PHE A 94 22.01 12.65 -14.76
N ARG A 95 22.73 13.18 -15.76
CA ARG A 95 23.06 12.44 -16.99
C ARG A 95 24.02 11.29 -16.72
N ILE A 96 25.04 11.49 -15.90
CA ILE A 96 26.05 10.47 -15.59
C ILE A 96 25.52 9.47 -14.55
N TYR A 97 24.80 9.94 -13.54
CA TYR A 97 24.39 9.14 -12.39
C TYR A 97 22.90 8.78 -12.36
N LYS A 98 22.18 8.89 -13.49
CA LYS A 98 20.72 8.67 -13.60
C LYS A 98 20.24 7.43 -12.84
N SER A 99 20.91 6.30 -13.04
CA SER A 99 20.55 5.03 -12.40
C SER A 99 20.79 5.03 -10.89
N ARG A 100 21.92 5.60 -10.44
CA ARG A 100 22.25 5.70 -9.01
C ARG A 100 21.30 6.63 -8.26
N VAL A 101 20.86 7.70 -8.90
CA VAL A 101 19.84 8.61 -8.35
C VAL A 101 18.51 7.89 -8.15
N ILE A 102 18.04 7.15 -9.17
CA ILE A 102 16.79 6.39 -9.08
C ILE A 102 16.86 5.36 -7.94
N ILE A 103 17.97 4.62 -7.84
CA ILE A 103 18.18 3.64 -6.76
C ILE A 103 18.22 4.33 -5.39
N GLY A 104 18.91 5.46 -5.28
CA GLY A 104 18.98 6.22 -4.03
C GLY A 104 17.62 6.76 -3.58
N VAL A 105 16.80 7.26 -4.51
CA VAL A 105 15.44 7.70 -4.22
C VAL A 105 14.56 6.52 -3.80
N LEU A 106 14.64 5.40 -4.49
CA LEU A 106 13.89 4.19 -4.14
C LEU A 106 14.28 3.70 -2.73
N ALA A 107 15.58 3.65 -2.42
CA ALA A 107 16.09 3.27 -1.11
C ALA A 107 15.62 4.25 -0.02
N ALA A 108 15.60 5.56 -0.29
CA ALA A 108 15.09 6.56 0.65
C ALA A 108 13.59 6.37 0.93
N ILE A 109 12.78 6.09 -0.10
CA ILE A 109 11.34 5.78 0.07
C ILE A 109 11.16 4.54 0.94
N ILE A 110 11.89 3.46 0.66
CA ILE A 110 11.81 2.21 1.44
C ILE A 110 12.20 2.47 2.89
N LEU A 111 13.26 3.24 3.14
CA LEU A 111 13.69 3.59 4.50
C LEU A 111 12.62 4.42 5.23
N ILE A 112 12.06 5.45 4.58
CA ILE A 112 11.01 6.30 5.17
C ILE A 112 9.79 5.45 5.53
N VAL A 113 9.30 4.64 4.59
CA VAL A 113 8.14 3.75 4.83
C VAL A 113 8.46 2.74 5.94
N GLY A 114 9.64 2.12 5.91
CA GLY A 114 10.07 1.18 6.95
C GLY A 114 10.14 1.82 8.34
N LEU A 115 10.66 3.05 8.44
CA LEU A 115 10.71 3.82 9.69
C LEU A 115 9.31 4.16 10.20
N THR A 116 8.42 4.66 9.34
CA THR A 116 7.04 5.01 9.74
C THR A 116 6.26 3.79 10.18
N THR A 117 6.37 2.67 9.45
CA THR A 117 5.70 1.41 9.82
C THR A 117 6.25 0.87 11.12
N TYR A 118 7.56 0.92 11.34
CA TYR A 118 8.18 0.46 12.58
C TYR A 118 7.74 1.28 13.80
N LEU A 119 7.70 2.62 13.68
CA LEU A 119 7.25 3.49 14.76
C LEU A 119 5.77 3.27 15.07
N ASN A 120 4.91 3.28 14.05
CA ASN A 120 3.48 3.06 14.23
C ASN A 120 3.19 1.69 14.86
N HIS A 121 3.87 0.63 14.41
CA HIS A 121 3.67 -0.70 14.96
C HIS A 121 4.08 -0.78 16.44
N ARG A 122 5.13 -0.07 16.84
CA ARG A 122 5.55 -0.02 18.25
C ARG A 122 4.56 0.76 19.11
N GLU A 123 4.07 1.90 18.62
CA GLU A 123 3.06 2.70 19.32
C GLU A 123 1.74 1.92 19.45
N GLU A 124 1.33 1.23 18.39
CA GLU A 124 0.17 0.37 18.38
C GLU A 124 0.32 -0.80 19.35
N GLN A 125 1.47 -1.48 19.37
CA GLN A 125 1.74 -2.54 20.35
C GLN A 125 1.72 -2.02 21.79
N GLN A 126 2.29 -0.83 22.06
CA GLN A 126 2.26 -0.23 23.38
C GLN A 126 0.84 0.16 23.80
N ARG A 127 0.04 0.68 22.85
CA ARG A 127 -1.38 0.96 23.06
C ARG A 127 -2.12 -0.33 23.38
N LEU A 128 -2.06 -1.34 22.53
CA LEU A 128 -2.72 -2.63 22.72
C LEU A 128 -2.31 -3.32 24.02
N ALA A 129 -1.04 -3.24 24.42
CA ALA A 129 -0.54 -3.79 25.68
C ALA A 129 -0.98 -3.00 26.91
N SER A 130 -1.35 -1.72 26.75
CA SER A 130 -1.89 -0.90 27.84
C SER A 130 -3.39 -1.09 28.04
N LEU A 131 -4.09 -1.66 27.05
CA LEU A 131 -5.52 -1.95 27.17
C LEU A 131 -5.75 -3.18 28.04
N PRO A 132 -6.87 -3.24 28.79
CA PRO A 132 -7.27 -4.45 29.49
C PRO A 132 -7.42 -5.64 28.52
N PRO A 133 -7.27 -6.89 29.01
CA PRO A 133 -7.48 -8.07 28.18
C PRO A 133 -8.90 -8.10 27.62
N ILE A 134 -9.07 -8.71 26.44
CA ILE A 134 -10.38 -8.94 25.82
C ILE A 134 -11.10 -10.03 26.61
N ASP A 135 -12.34 -9.76 27.01
CA ASP A 135 -13.20 -10.77 27.63
C ASP A 135 -13.99 -11.56 26.60
N LEU A 136 -14.52 -10.86 25.58
CA LEU A 136 -15.29 -11.42 24.47
C LEU A 136 -15.06 -10.59 23.20
N SER A 137 -14.98 -11.28 22.07
CA SER A 137 -15.02 -10.66 20.73
C SER A 137 -16.41 -10.80 20.11
N MET A 138 -16.94 -9.72 19.55
CA MET A 138 -18.30 -9.62 19.05
C MET A 138 -18.32 -9.01 17.65
N MET A 139 -19.02 -9.65 16.72
CA MET A 139 -19.27 -9.10 15.40
C MET A 139 -20.76 -8.83 15.22
N PHE A 140 -21.12 -7.57 14.98
CA PHE A 140 -22.45 -7.16 14.60
C PHE A 140 -22.60 -7.32 13.09
N ILE A 141 -23.61 -8.06 12.63
CA ILE A 141 -23.88 -8.26 11.21
C ILE A 141 -25.34 -7.95 10.93
N GLY A 142 -25.57 -6.98 10.05
CA GLY A 142 -26.91 -6.52 9.69
C GLY A 142 -26.99 -5.01 9.62
N ASN A 143 -28.19 -4.47 9.77
CA ASN A 143 -28.44 -3.04 9.79
C ASN A 143 -28.19 -2.42 11.18
N PHE A 144 -26.96 -2.54 11.67
CA PHE A 144 -26.53 -1.91 12.92
C PHE A 144 -25.75 -0.63 12.65
N THR A 145 -25.98 0.38 13.48
CA THR A 145 -25.18 1.60 13.48
C THR A 145 -24.69 1.89 14.89
N SER A 146 -23.41 2.21 15.05
CA SER A 146 -22.88 2.68 16.32
C SER A 146 -23.41 4.07 16.64
N ASP A 147 -23.55 4.38 17.92
CA ASP A 147 -23.87 5.74 18.35
C ASP A 147 -22.74 6.69 17.87
N PRO A 148 -23.07 7.81 17.18
CA PRO A 148 -22.08 8.77 16.69
C PRO A 148 -21.15 9.34 17.77
N LYS A 149 -21.49 9.22 19.06
CA LYS A 149 -20.62 9.63 20.16
C LYS A 149 -19.32 8.79 20.26
N TYR A 150 -19.29 7.58 19.68
CA TYR A 150 -18.13 6.71 19.73
C TYR A 150 -17.33 6.80 18.42
N GLU A 151 -16.12 7.35 18.52
CA GLU A 151 -15.29 7.70 17.36
C GLU A 151 -14.71 6.47 16.63
N ASN A 152 -14.60 5.32 17.31
CA ASN A 152 -14.02 4.10 16.77
C ASN A 152 -14.53 2.83 17.50
N GLU A 153 -14.17 1.67 16.97
CA GLU A 153 -14.52 0.34 17.50
C GLU A 153 -14.00 0.08 18.92
N GLU A 154 -12.86 0.66 19.30
CA GLU A 154 -12.31 0.51 20.66
C GLU A 154 -13.18 1.25 21.69
N ALA A 155 -13.58 2.49 21.40
CA ALA A 155 -14.48 3.26 22.23
C ALA A 155 -15.86 2.60 22.35
N LEU A 156 -16.33 1.98 21.26
CA LEU A 156 -17.55 1.18 21.27
C LEU A 156 -17.41 -0.06 22.16
N GLY A 157 -16.28 -0.78 22.07
CA GLY A 157 -16.01 -1.96 22.89
C GLY A 157 -15.99 -1.67 24.39
N PHE A 158 -15.39 -0.54 24.81
CA PHE A 158 -15.45 -0.09 26.20
C PHE A 158 -16.86 0.26 26.65
N ALA A 159 -17.61 0.99 25.83
CA ALA A 159 -18.99 1.35 26.14
C ALA A 159 -19.94 0.15 26.20
N MET A 160 -19.69 -0.86 25.35
CA MET A 160 -20.42 -2.12 25.39
C MET A 160 -20.16 -2.89 26.69
N ALA A 161 -18.98 -2.73 27.31
CA ALA A 161 -18.64 -3.37 28.58
C ALA A 161 -19.19 -2.63 29.82
N GLU A 162 -19.56 -1.34 29.72
CA GLU A 162 -20.07 -0.55 30.86
C GLU A 162 -21.24 -1.20 31.63
N PRO A 163 -22.21 -1.85 30.97
CA PRO A 163 -23.30 -2.54 31.67
C PRO A 163 -22.88 -3.84 32.37
N PHE A 164 -21.65 -4.31 32.15
CA PHE A 164 -21.13 -5.60 32.62
C PHE A 164 -19.88 -5.39 33.49
N PRO A 165 -20.05 -5.10 34.78
CA PRO A 165 -18.95 -4.66 35.66
C PRO A 165 -17.83 -5.70 35.84
N GLU A 166 -18.10 -6.97 35.56
CA GLU A 166 -17.13 -8.07 35.59
C GLU A 166 -16.24 -8.15 34.34
N TRP A 167 -16.57 -7.45 33.26
CA TRP A 167 -15.79 -7.44 32.03
C TRP A 167 -15.07 -6.13 31.82
N SER A 168 -13.83 -6.26 31.35
CA SER A 168 -12.91 -5.13 31.22
C SER A 168 -12.93 -4.55 29.82
N ARG A 169 -13.10 -5.38 28.79
CA ARG A 169 -13.08 -4.94 27.39
C ARG A 169 -13.77 -5.93 26.47
N PHE A 170 -14.53 -5.39 25.53
CA PHE A 170 -14.95 -6.13 24.35
C PHE A 170 -14.22 -5.68 23.10
N GLU A 171 -13.98 -6.62 22.20
CA GLU A 171 -13.59 -6.33 20.83
C GLU A 171 -14.85 -6.35 19.97
N THR A 172 -15.15 -5.25 19.28
CA THR A 172 -16.41 -5.08 18.55
C THR A 172 -16.18 -4.65 17.12
N THR A 173 -16.75 -5.40 16.18
CA THR A 173 -16.72 -5.07 14.74
C THR A 173 -18.14 -4.95 14.22
N ILE A 174 -18.46 -3.87 13.49
CA ILE A 174 -19.78 -3.70 12.86
C ILE A 174 -19.67 -3.90 11.35
N THR A 175 -20.38 -4.90 10.84
CA THR A 175 -20.46 -5.22 9.42
C THR A 175 -21.88 -4.98 8.92
N TYR A 176 -22.03 -3.95 8.08
CA TYR A 176 -23.29 -3.71 7.40
C TYR A 176 -23.62 -4.84 6.42
N LEU A 177 -24.79 -5.45 6.58
CA LEU A 177 -25.36 -6.39 5.64
C LEU A 177 -26.78 -5.92 5.29
N PRO A 178 -27.06 -5.56 4.02
CA PRO A 178 -28.39 -5.15 3.63
C PRO A 178 -29.36 -6.32 3.71
N SER A 179 -30.57 -6.09 4.22
CA SER A 179 -31.63 -7.09 4.20
C SER A 179 -31.96 -7.47 2.76
N LYS A 180 -32.26 -8.75 2.53
CA LYS A 180 -32.55 -9.27 1.18
C LYS A 180 -33.80 -8.60 0.61
N THR A 181 -33.61 -7.63 -0.28
CA THR A 181 -34.70 -7.01 -1.05
C THR A 181 -34.88 -7.74 -2.38
N GLU A 182 -36.08 -7.69 -2.96
CA GLU A 182 -36.37 -8.31 -4.27
C GLU A 182 -35.49 -7.75 -5.41
N ASN A 183 -34.88 -6.57 -5.23
CA ASN A 183 -34.05 -5.89 -6.22
C ASN A 183 -32.64 -5.63 -5.67
N MET A 184 -31.87 -6.70 -5.49
CA MET A 184 -30.48 -6.60 -5.01
C MET A 184 -29.61 -5.79 -5.98
N THR A 185 -29.00 -4.71 -5.49
CA THR A 185 -28.15 -3.82 -6.29
C THR A 185 -26.72 -4.36 -6.39
N SER A 186 -25.92 -3.79 -7.30
CA SER A 186 -24.47 -4.09 -7.36
C SER A 186 -23.74 -3.70 -6.07
N ALA A 187 -24.22 -2.66 -5.37
CA ALA A 187 -23.69 -2.27 -4.07
C ALA A 187 -24.01 -3.32 -3.00
N ASP A 188 -25.23 -3.86 -2.99
CA ASP A 188 -25.64 -4.90 -2.03
C ASP A 188 -24.82 -6.18 -2.19
N LEU A 189 -24.56 -6.58 -3.43
CA LEU A 189 -23.65 -7.69 -3.73
C LEU A 189 -22.22 -7.44 -3.21
N ALA A 190 -21.71 -6.21 -3.35
CA ALA A 190 -20.40 -5.85 -2.82
C ALA A 190 -20.35 -5.89 -1.29
N TYR A 191 -21.41 -5.42 -0.60
CA TYR A 191 -21.53 -5.54 0.85
C TYR A 191 -21.56 -7.00 1.31
N GLN A 192 -22.34 -7.84 0.63
CA GLN A 192 -22.39 -9.27 0.95
C GLN A 192 -21.04 -9.96 0.73
N GLN A 193 -20.32 -9.63 -0.34
CA GLN A 193 -18.96 -10.13 -0.58
C GLN A 193 -17.98 -9.69 0.52
N LYS A 194 -18.05 -8.42 0.95
CA LYS A 194 -17.25 -7.91 2.07
C LYS A 194 -17.57 -8.67 3.36
N ALA A 195 -18.85 -8.88 3.68
CA ALA A 195 -19.27 -9.62 4.86
C ALA A 195 -18.75 -11.06 4.84
N MET A 196 -18.82 -11.75 3.69
CA MET A 196 -18.26 -13.10 3.55
C MET A 196 -16.73 -13.14 3.72
N ALA A 197 -16.02 -12.13 3.22
CA ALA A 197 -14.58 -12.03 3.43
C ALA A 197 -14.26 -11.86 4.91
N LEU A 198 -14.97 -10.98 5.62
CA LEU A 198 -14.79 -10.75 7.06
C LEU A 198 -15.13 -12.00 7.88
N LEU A 199 -16.23 -12.70 7.59
CA LEU A 199 -16.58 -13.96 8.25
C LEU A 199 -15.55 -15.08 8.05
N SER A 200 -14.70 -14.96 7.02
CA SER A 200 -13.63 -15.92 6.74
C SER A 200 -12.31 -15.56 7.42
N THR A 201 -12.11 -14.30 7.82
CA THR A 201 -10.87 -13.81 8.43
C THR A 201 -11.00 -13.55 9.91
N GLU A 202 -12.18 -13.10 10.35
CA GLU A 202 -12.50 -12.80 11.74
C GLU A 202 -13.09 -14.04 12.42
N GLU A 203 -12.68 -14.29 13.66
CA GLU A 203 -13.16 -15.40 14.48
C GLU A 203 -13.77 -14.89 15.78
N PRO A 204 -14.92 -14.18 15.72
CA PRO A 204 -15.55 -13.66 16.94
C PRO A 204 -16.11 -14.79 17.80
N ASP A 205 -16.20 -14.56 19.10
CA ASP A 205 -16.90 -15.45 20.04
C ASP A 205 -18.42 -15.40 19.80
N ILE A 206 -18.93 -14.20 19.54
CA ILE A 206 -20.37 -13.90 19.43
C ILE A 206 -20.68 -13.16 18.13
N TYR A 207 -21.78 -13.56 17.50
CA TYR A 207 -22.46 -12.78 16.48
C TYR A 207 -23.68 -12.06 17.08
N ILE A 208 -23.83 -10.79 16.76
CA ILE A 208 -25.03 -10.01 17.06
C ILE A 208 -25.71 -9.68 15.74
N LEU A 209 -26.90 -10.24 15.54
CA LEU A 209 -27.55 -10.33 14.24
C LEU A 209 -28.92 -9.66 14.27
N ASP A 210 -29.31 -9.03 13.17
CA ASP A 210 -30.73 -8.78 12.90
C ASP A 210 -31.39 -10.05 12.34
N GLN A 211 -32.71 -10.06 12.21
CA GLN A 211 -33.45 -11.23 11.72
C GLN A 211 -32.97 -11.70 10.34
N ALA A 212 -32.74 -10.77 9.39
CA ALA A 212 -32.31 -11.12 8.03
C ALA A 212 -30.91 -11.74 8.00
N SER A 213 -30.00 -11.23 8.83
CA SER A 213 -28.64 -11.72 8.96
C SER A 213 -28.58 -13.05 9.69
N PHE A 214 -29.42 -13.25 10.71
CA PHE A 214 -29.60 -14.55 11.37
C PHE A 214 -30.02 -15.62 10.37
N ASP A 215 -31.08 -15.37 9.60
CA ASP A 215 -31.59 -16.33 8.61
C ASP A 215 -30.52 -16.67 7.55
N TRP A 216 -29.73 -15.68 7.12
CA TRP A 216 -28.65 -15.89 6.17
C TRP A 216 -27.49 -16.73 6.74
N LEU A 217 -27.11 -16.50 8.00
CA LEU A 217 -25.97 -17.17 8.62
C LEU A 217 -26.30 -18.56 9.17
N SER A 218 -27.53 -18.77 9.63
CA SER A 218 -27.98 -20.08 10.09
C SER A 218 -27.94 -21.11 8.96
N ASP A 219 -28.25 -20.70 7.72
CA ASP A 219 -28.15 -21.56 6.53
C ASP A 219 -26.69 -21.94 6.19
N GLY A 220 -25.73 -21.12 6.63
CA GLY A 220 -24.31 -21.23 6.32
C GLY A 220 -23.52 -22.17 7.23
N GLY A 221 -24.12 -22.66 8.32
CA GLY A 221 -23.46 -23.60 9.25
C GLY A 221 -22.35 -22.99 10.11
N ILE A 222 -22.30 -21.66 10.22
CA ILE A 222 -21.26 -20.97 11.02
C ILE A 222 -21.68 -20.72 12.48
N LEU A 223 -22.96 -20.94 12.79
CA LEU A 223 -23.54 -20.73 14.11
C LEU A 223 -23.48 -22.02 14.92
N GLU A 224 -23.11 -21.92 16.19
CA GLU A 224 -23.08 -23.02 17.14
C GLU A 224 -24.51 -23.44 17.51
N ASN A 225 -24.74 -24.76 17.60
CA ASN A 225 -25.97 -25.30 18.15
C ASN A 225 -26.00 -25.09 19.68
N LEU A 226 -27.02 -24.37 20.15
CA LEU A 226 -27.19 -23.97 21.54
C LEU A 226 -28.23 -24.82 22.29
N ASP A 227 -28.68 -25.95 21.76
CA ASP A 227 -29.72 -26.77 22.40
C ASP A 227 -29.35 -27.19 23.83
N THR A 228 -28.10 -27.59 24.05
CA THR A 228 -27.61 -28.00 25.38
C THR A 228 -27.64 -26.81 26.33
N GLU A 229 -27.00 -25.71 25.97
CA GLU A 229 -26.91 -24.51 26.81
C GLU A 229 -28.28 -23.89 27.06
N TYR A 230 -29.17 -23.92 26.05
CA TYR A 230 -30.54 -23.48 26.17
C TYR A 230 -31.27 -24.31 27.23
N ASN A 231 -31.30 -25.64 27.09
CA ASN A 231 -32.03 -26.51 28.00
C ASN A 231 -31.48 -26.49 29.42
N ASP A 232 -30.15 -26.39 29.57
CA ASP A 232 -29.48 -26.47 30.88
C ASP A 232 -29.46 -25.13 31.62
N GLN A 233 -29.34 -24.00 30.91
CA GLN A 233 -28.97 -22.73 31.53
C GLN A 233 -29.85 -21.52 31.15
N LEU A 234 -30.50 -21.50 29.98
CA LEU A 234 -31.21 -20.30 29.49
C LEU A 234 -32.74 -20.45 29.52
N LYS A 235 -33.27 -21.67 29.39
CA LYS A 235 -34.70 -21.96 29.28
C LYS A 235 -35.54 -21.45 30.46
N THR A 236 -34.95 -21.36 31.65
CA THR A 236 -35.64 -20.85 32.85
C THR A 236 -35.66 -19.33 32.93
N LEU A 237 -34.76 -18.64 32.21
CA LEU A 237 -34.64 -17.18 32.19
C LEU A 237 -35.46 -16.58 31.05
N ILE A 238 -35.52 -17.27 29.91
CA ILE A 238 -36.25 -16.82 28.73
C ILE A 238 -37.73 -17.17 28.89
N THR A 239 -38.55 -16.14 29.13
CA THR A 239 -39.99 -16.33 29.38
C THR A 239 -40.81 -16.45 28.09
N ASN A 240 -40.31 -15.90 26.99
CA ASN A 240 -41.02 -15.85 25.72
C ASN A 240 -40.35 -16.78 24.69
N ASP A 241 -41.07 -17.82 24.28
CA ASP A 241 -40.58 -18.80 23.30
C ASP A 241 -40.20 -18.17 21.96
N SER A 242 -40.79 -17.03 21.58
CA SER A 242 -40.44 -16.33 20.31
C SER A 242 -39.06 -15.68 20.33
N ASP A 243 -38.44 -15.55 21.51
CA ASP A 243 -37.06 -15.10 21.65
C ASP A 243 -36.05 -16.22 21.36
N VAL A 244 -36.49 -17.47 21.29
CA VAL A 244 -35.63 -18.61 20.98
C VAL A 244 -35.63 -18.83 19.47
N LYS A 245 -34.52 -18.46 18.82
CA LYS A 245 -34.38 -18.54 17.38
C LYS A 245 -33.86 -19.91 16.97
N LYS A 246 -34.76 -20.67 16.35
CA LYS A 246 -34.46 -21.98 15.80
C LYS A 246 -34.26 -21.90 14.30
N ALA A 247 -33.30 -22.68 13.80
CA ALA A 247 -33.04 -22.82 12.39
C ALA A 247 -32.69 -24.26 12.04
N GLN A 248 -32.67 -24.56 10.76
CA GLN A 248 -32.23 -25.82 10.18
C GLN A 248 -31.02 -25.52 9.33
N THR A 249 -30.00 -26.39 9.37
CA THR A 249 -28.84 -26.24 8.48
C THR A 249 -29.03 -27.13 7.25
N LYS A 250 -28.17 -26.96 6.24
CA LYS A 250 -28.17 -27.87 5.08
C LYS A 250 -27.73 -29.28 5.43
N GLU A 251 -26.94 -29.42 6.48
CA GLU A 251 -26.38 -30.70 6.94
C GLU A 251 -27.32 -31.40 7.94
N ASP A 252 -28.04 -30.62 8.74
CA ASP A 252 -29.04 -31.10 9.69
C ASP A 252 -30.39 -30.39 9.50
N THR A 253 -31.37 -31.17 9.05
CA THR A 253 -32.74 -30.70 8.79
C THR A 253 -33.60 -30.66 10.05
N GLN A 254 -33.07 -31.01 11.22
CA GLN A 254 -33.80 -30.82 12.47
C GLN A 254 -33.68 -29.37 12.98
N PRO A 255 -34.78 -28.80 13.49
CA PRO A 255 -34.75 -27.44 14.03
C PRO A 255 -34.04 -27.42 15.38
N HIS A 256 -32.90 -26.73 15.43
CA HIS A 256 -32.09 -26.53 16.64
C HIS A 256 -32.04 -25.05 17.02
N VAL A 257 -31.75 -24.76 18.28
CA VAL A 257 -31.56 -23.39 18.78
C VAL A 257 -30.20 -22.89 18.30
N TYR A 258 -30.17 -21.77 17.57
CA TYR A 258 -28.95 -21.15 17.07
C TYR A 258 -28.79 -19.69 17.51
N GLY A 259 -29.82 -19.09 18.09
CA GLY A 259 -29.74 -17.72 18.57
C GLY A 259 -30.82 -17.38 19.59
N ILE A 260 -30.56 -16.34 20.35
CA ILE A 260 -31.45 -15.81 21.39
C ILE A 260 -31.70 -14.34 21.11
N ARG A 261 -32.96 -13.98 20.86
CA ARG A 261 -33.39 -12.60 20.67
C ARG A 261 -33.43 -11.89 22.03
N VAL A 262 -32.80 -10.74 22.09
CA VAL A 262 -32.64 -9.94 23.31
C VAL A 262 -33.09 -8.50 23.11
N ALA A 263 -33.60 -8.15 21.93
CA ALA A 263 -33.99 -6.78 21.56
C ALA A 263 -34.91 -6.08 22.59
N ASP A 264 -35.85 -6.84 23.17
CA ASP A 264 -36.90 -6.31 24.05
C ASP A 264 -36.47 -6.24 25.54
N THR A 265 -35.21 -6.53 25.84
CA THR A 265 -34.69 -6.54 27.22
C THR A 265 -34.24 -5.14 27.66
N THR A 266 -34.28 -4.87 28.97
CA THR A 266 -33.82 -3.59 29.53
C THR A 266 -32.35 -3.32 29.20
N LEU A 267 -31.50 -4.34 29.27
CA LEU A 267 -30.08 -4.24 28.99
C LEU A 267 -29.82 -3.90 27.52
N ALA A 268 -30.60 -4.46 26.60
CA ALA A 268 -30.51 -4.16 25.18
C ALA A 268 -30.71 -2.67 24.87
N GLY A 269 -31.54 -1.95 25.63
CA GLY A 269 -31.75 -0.51 25.47
C GLY A 269 -30.61 0.37 26.00
N GLN A 270 -29.68 -0.19 26.80
CA GLN A 270 -28.52 0.54 27.34
C GLN A 270 -27.30 0.46 26.42
N LEU A 271 -27.32 -0.44 25.43
CA LEU A 271 -26.18 -0.64 24.56
C LEU A 271 -25.96 0.55 23.60
N PRO A 272 -24.69 0.89 23.29
CA PRO A 272 -24.29 1.99 22.41
C PRO A 272 -24.52 1.76 20.90
N VAL A 273 -25.55 1.00 20.53
CA VAL A 273 -25.87 0.64 19.13
C VAL A 273 -27.35 0.90 18.84
N ALA A 274 -27.63 1.61 17.74
CA ALA A 274 -29.00 1.81 17.27
C ALA A 274 -29.48 0.57 16.50
N LYS A 275 -30.71 0.11 16.79
CA LYS A 275 -31.24 -1.17 16.26
C LYS A 275 -32.76 -1.26 16.21
N GLU A 276 -33.25 -2.12 15.33
CA GLU A 276 -34.65 -2.59 15.26
C GLU A 276 -34.83 -4.01 15.85
N ASP A 277 -33.79 -4.87 15.78
CA ASP A 277 -33.79 -6.23 16.33
C ASP A 277 -32.36 -6.63 16.79
N MET A 278 -32.25 -7.63 17.67
CA MET A 278 -30.98 -8.12 18.20
C MET A 278 -31.08 -9.59 18.59
N ILE A 279 -30.40 -10.45 17.84
CA ILE A 279 -30.30 -11.88 18.06
C ILE A 279 -28.83 -12.20 18.35
N ILE A 280 -28.55 -12.75 19.52
CA ILE A 280 -27.21 -13.19 19.90
C ILE A 280 -27.06 -14.66 19.49
N SER A 281 -26.01 -14.95 18.73
CA SER A 281 -25.61 -16.29 18.31
C SER A 281 -24.13 -16.51 18.61
N LEU A 282 -23.72 -17.75 18.86
CA LEU A 282 -22.30 -18.09 19.05
C LEU A 282 -21.73 -18.62 17.74
N ARG A 283 -20.44 -18.34 17.49
CA ARG A 283 -19.73 -18.95 16.38
C ARG A 283 -19.36 -20.41 16.71
N ILE A 284 -19.47 -21.28 15.71
CA ILE A 284 -18.99 -22.66 15.83
C ILE A 284 -17.49 -22.70 16.13
N GLY A 285 -17.08 -23.55 17.07
CA GLY A 285 -15.67 -23.71 17.42
C GLY A 285 -15.09 -22.66 18.40
N SER A 286 -15.86 -21.66 18.84
CA SER A 286 -15.44 -20.66 19.83
C SER A 286 -15.43 -21.19 21.28
N SER A 287 -14.88 -22.39 21.47
CA SER A 287 -14.96 -23.15 22.73
C SER A 287 -14.24 -22.50 23.92
N GLU A 288 -13.20 -21.69 23.68
CA GLU A 288 -12.40 -21.10 24.75
C GLU A 288 -13.21 -20.10 25.59
N ASN A 289 -14.06 -19.29 24.94
CA ASN A 289 -14.89 -18.28 25.60
C ASN A 289 -16.38 -18.65 25.63
N LYS A 290 -16.76 -19.89 25.26
CA LYS A 290 -18.16 -20.33 25.20
C LYS A 290 -18.93 -20.04 26.51
N ASN A 291 -18.34 -20.36 27.66
CA ASN A 291 -18.98 -20.08 28.96
C ASN A 291 -19.21 -18.59 29.22
N LYS A 292 -18.25 -17.74 28.85
CA LYS A 292 -18.40 -16.27 28.95
C LYS A 292 -19.48 -15.78 27.99
N ALA A 293 -19.55 -16.32 26.78
CA ALA A 293 -20.60 -15.96 25.81
C ALA A 293 -22.00 -16.38 26.27
N ILE A 294 -22.14 -17.53 26.92
CA ILE A 294 -23.42 -17.92 27.54
C ILE A 294 -23.75 -17.02 28.73
N GLN A 295 -22.76 -16.64 29.54
CA GLN A 295 -22.96 -15.66 30.62
C GLN A 295 -23.42 -14.30 30.06
N PHE A 296 -22.82 -13.85 28.94
CA PHE A 296 -23.26 -12.68 28.18
C PHE A 296 -24.73 -12.72 27.83
N ILE A 297 -25.22 -13.82 27.28
CA ILE A 297 -26.64 -13.96 26.98
C ILE A 297 -27.50 -13.88 28.25
N LYS A 298 -27.08 -14.52 29.35
CA LYS A 298 -27.85 -14.52 30.61
C LYS A 298 -28.10 -13.13 31.17
N HIS A 299 -27.08 -12.26 31.14
CA HIS A 299 -27.20 -10.90 31.68
C HIS A 299 -28.31 -10.07 31.02
N PHE A 300 -28.73 -10.39 29.78
CA PHE A 300 -29.89 -9.71 29.16
C PHE A 300 -31.23 -10.07 29.80
N PHE A 301 -31.31 -11.17 30.55
CA PHE A 301 -32.55 -11.69 31.14
C PHE A 301 -32.55 -11.67 32.68
N GLU A 302 -31.48 -11.16 33.29
CA GLU A 302 -31.37 -10.91 34.74
C GLU A 302 -31.88 -9.51 35.11
#